data_AF-A0A2E7U1A3-F1
#
_entry.id   AF-A0A2E7U1A3-F1
#
_cell.length_a   1.000
_cell.length_b   1.000
_cell.length_c   1.000
_cell.angle_alpha   90.00
_cell.angle_beta   90.00
_cell.angle_gamma   90.00
#
_symmetry.space_group_name_H-M   'P 1'
#
loop_
_entity.id
_entity.type
_entity.pdbx_description
1 polymer ?
#
loop_
_entity_poly.entity_id
_entity_poly.type
_entity_poly.pdbx_seq_one_letter_code
_entity_poly.pdbx_strand_id
1 'polypeptide(L)'
;SASPQDLETMLQLVWLYFTAPREDETAFQAFMAQGRAVLENLGSNPMTAFSDTFSVTMAQGHPRSRPLSLAVLNEIDLETGVDFYRERFADASDFTFVFVGAIDLDIMRPLAEQYLGSLPRVERTDTPVDLDMDPPDVRIEKTVRAGVEPQSQTIMAFTGPFDYTAQNRVGMRVMAQALELRLRETMREDLGGTYGVGVTGGYEQVPEERYTVTVAFGSDPLRAEELRGVVFEELRKLQVEGPTQEDVDKAVEGERRARETNMRLNPYWAAQLIGAKASGQDPRFLLDTTTIDAVSIESIQEDAQRYLNEDRVVIVTLLPAETIGRQ
;
A
#
# COMPACT_ATOMS: atom_id res chain seq x y z
N SER A 1 0.24 14.44 14.66
CA SER A 1 0.95 14.17 15.93
C SER A 1 1.24 15.49 16.62
N ALA A 2 1.47 15.47 17.92
CA ALA A 2 1.80 16.66 18.71
C ALA A 2 2.72 16.26 19.87
N SER A 3 3.42 17.24 20.45
CA SER A 3 4.11 17.06 21.73
C SER A 3 3.06 16.96 22.87
N PRO A 4 3.41 16.42 24.05
CA PRO A 4 2.53 16.46 25.21
C PRO A 4 2.12 17.90 25.61
N GLN A 5 2.98 18.89 25.37
CA GLN A 5 2.70 20.29 25.66
C GLN A 5 1.65 20.88 24.71
N ASP A 6 1.59 20.40 23.47
CA ASP A 6 0.68 20.89 22.43
C ASP A 6 -0.62 20.06 22.34
N LEU A 7 -0.88 19.18 23.31
CA LEU A 7 -2.05 18.29 23.33
C LEU A 7 -3.37 19.07 23.19
N GLU A 8 -3.52 20.13 23.99
CA GLU A 8 -4.73 20.96 23.95
C GLU A 8 -4.88 21.64 22.58
N THR A 9 -3.81 22.26 22.06
CA THR A 9 -3.81 22.89 20.73
C THR A 9 -4.19 21.90 19.63
N MET A 10 -3.67 20.67 19.69
CA MET A 10 -4.02 19.61 18.75
C MET A 10 -5.53 19.29 18.80
N LEU A 11 -6.10 19.17 20.00
CA LEU A 11 -7.53 18.89 20.18
C LEU A 11 -8.42 20.07 19.76
N GLN A 12 -7.98 21.31 20.00
CA GLN A 12 -8.63 22.52 19.47
C GLN A 12 -8.66 22.50 17.94
N LEU A 13 -7.55 22.13 17.30
CA LEU A 13 -7.49 22.02 15.83
C LEU A 13 -8.40 20.91 15.31
N VAL A 14 -8.43 19.75 15.96
CA VAL A 14 -9.40 18.68 15.63
C VAL A 14 -10.82 19.23 15.70
N TRP A 15 -11.19 19.90 16.79
CA TRP A 15 -12.52 20.49 16.93
C TRP A 15 -12.84 21.51 15.82
N LEU A 16 -11.88 22.39 15.47
CA LEU A 16 -12.03 23.38 14.41
C LEU A 16 -12.19 22.74 13.03
N TYR A 17 -11.49 21.63 12.74
CA TYR A 17 -11.66 20.91 11.48
C TYR A 17 -13.09 20.41 11.28
N PHE A 18 -13.77 19.97 12.33
CA PHE A 18 -15.17 19.53 12.24
C PHE A 18 -16.17 20.70 12.19
N THR A 19 -15.92 21.75 12.95
CA THR A 19 -16.96 22.75 13.27
C THR A 19 -16.79 24.07 12.51
N ALA A 20 -15.59 24.37 12.03
CA ALA A 20 -15.26 25.63 11.40
C ALA A 20 -14.30 25.48 10.20
N PRO A 21 -14.62 24.63 9.19
CA PRO A 21 -13.82 24.56 7.98
C PRO A 21 -13.83 25.91 7.26
N ARG A 22 -12.64 26.44 6.98
CA ARG A 22 -12.47 27.72 6.28
C ARG A 22 -12.31 27.48 4.79
N GLU A 23 -13.21 28.09 4.02
CA GLU A 23 -13.04 28.22 2.58
C GLU A 23 -12.07 29.37 2.27
N ASP A 24 -11.09 29.10 1.41
CA ASP A 24 -10.04 30.05 1.06
C ASP A 24 -9.79 29.98 -0.45
N GLU A 25 -10.47 30.86 -1.18
CA GLU A 25 -10.38 30.93 -2.63
C GLU A 25 -8.95 31.21 -3.11
N THR A 26 -8.19 32.03 -2.37
CA THR A 26 -6.79 32.33 -2.73
C THR A 26 -5.92 31.08 -2.61
N ALA A 27 -6.06 30.32 -1.52
CA ALA A 27 -5.36 29.05 -1.35
C ALA A 27 -5.79 28.01 -2.40
N PHE A 28 -7.08 27.95 -2.74
CA PHE A 28 -7.58 27.06 -3.78
C PHE A 28 -6.98 27.39 -5.15
N GLN A 29 -6.98 28.67 -5.57
CA GLN A 29 -6.37 29.07 -6.84
C GLN A 29 -4.86 28.78 -6.87
N ALA A 30 -4.15 28.96 -5.75
CA ALA A 30 -2.74 28.59 -5.64
C ALA A 30 -2.53 27.07 -5.79
N PHE A 31 -3.38 26.25 -5.16
CA PHE A 31 -3.37 24.78 -5.31
C PHE A 31 -3.61 24.36 -6.76
N MET A 32 -4.61 24.94 -7.43
CA MET A 32 -4.93 24.65 -8.83
C MET A 32 -3.81 25.07 -9.78
N ALA A 33 -3.20 26.23 -9.57
CA ALA A 33 -2.06 26.70 -10.34
C ALA A 33 -0.82 25.81 -10.16
N GLN A 34 -0.52 25.40 -8.93
CA GLN A 34 0.57 24.46 -8.64
C GLN A 34 0.31 23.09 -9.29
N GLY A 35 -0.91 22.56 -9.17
CA GLY A 35 -1.31 21.30 -9.79
C GLY A 35 -1.15 21.33 -11.32
N ARG A 36 -1.57 22.42 -11.96
CA ARG A 36 -1.41 22.61 -13.41
C ARG A 36 0.06 22.62 -13.82
N ALA A 37 0.91 23.37 -13.12
CA ALA A 37 2.35 23.42 -13.38
C ALA A 37 3.03 22.05 -13.22
N VAL A 38 2.61 21.26 -12.22
CA VAL A 38 3.11 19.90 -12.03
C VAL A 38 2.65 18.98 -13.18
N LEU A 39 1.36 19.03 -13.55
CA LEU A 39 0.78 18.18 -14.60
C LEU A 39 1.28 18.49 -16.01
N GLU A 40 1.59 19.75 -16.31
CA GLU A 40 2.22 20.14 -17.58
C GLU A 40 3.61 19.50 -17.75
N ASN A 41 4.34 19.27 -16.65
CA ASN A 41 5.64 18.61 -16.66
C ASN A 41 5.56 17.08 -16.50
N LEU A 42 4.46 16.55 -15.95
CA LEU A 42 4.27 15.11 -15.72
C LEU A 42 4.07 14.30 -17.00
N GLY A 43 3.45 14.88 -18.05
CA GLY A 43 3.18 14.18 -19.30
C GLY A 43 4.44 13.65 -20.02
N SER A 44 5.61 14.21 -19.71
CA SER A 44 6.91 13.74 -20.22
C SER A 44 7.62 12.73 -19.32
N ASN A 45 7.10 12.43 -18.12
CA ASN A 45 7.74 11.48 -17.21
C ASN A 45 7.34 10.04 -17.58
N PRO A 46 8.28 9.17 -18.01
CA PRO A 46 7.98 7.80 -18.38
C PRO A 46 7.38 6.98 -17.23
N MET A 47 7.75 7.33 -15.99
CA MET A 47 7.30 6.63 -14.80
C MET A 47 5.83 6.92 -14.47
N THR A 48 5.33 8.09 -14.86
CA THR A 48 3.89 8.40 -14.76
C THR A 48 3.08 7.52 -15.69
N ALA A 49 3.47 7.41 -16.97
CA ALA A 49 2.79 6.53 -17.91
C ALA A 49 2.82 5.05 -17.46
N PHE A 50 3.94 4.62 -16.86
CA PHE A 50 4.07 3.29 -16.28
C PHE A 50 3.15 3.06 -15.08
N SER A 51 3.17 3.95 -14.08
CA SER A 51 2.32 3.85 -12.89
C SER A 51 0.85 3.93 -13.23
N ASP A 52 0.47 4.84 -14.13
CA ASP A 52 -0.90 5.01 -14.59
C ASP A 52 -1.40 3.76 -15.31
N THR A 53 -0.57 3.19 -16.20
CA THR A 53 -0.90 1.94 -16.89
C THR A 53 -1.13 0.82 -15.88
N PHE A 54 -0.28 0.69 -14.87
CA PHE A 54 -0.44 -0.30 -13.82
C PHE A 54 -1.72 -0.08 -13.00
N SER A 55 -1.92 1.11 -12.41
CA SER A 55 -3.08 1.43 -11.60
C SER A 55 -4.41 1.29 -12.35
N VAL A 56 -4.48 1.77 -13.59
CA VAL A 56 -5.68 1.64 -14.44
C VAL A 56 -5.96 0.18 -14.78
N THR A 57 -4.91 -0.63 -15.00
CA THR A 57 -5.10 -2.07 -15.29
C THR A 57 -5.57 -2.82 -14.05
N MET A 58 -4.99 -2.53 -12.89
CA MET A 58 -5.38 -3.11 -11.60
C MET A 58 -6.80 -2.71 -11.20
N ALA A 59 -7.27 -1.54 -11.59
CA ALA A 59 -8.65 -1.11 -11.35
C ALA A 59 -9.59 -1.39 -12.54
N GLN A 60 -9.15 -2.15 -13.54
CA GLN A 60 -9.94 -2.50 -14.73
C GLN A 60 -10.56 -1.29 -15.46
N GLY A 61 -9.89 -0.13 -15.44
CA GLY A 61 -10.39 1.10 -16.05
C GLY A 61 -11.49 1.81 -15.28
N HIS A 62 -11.72 1.45 -14.01
CA HIS A 62 -12.77 2.04 -13.19
C HIS A 62 -12.63 3.58 -13.12
N PRO A 63 -13.72 4.37 -13.22
CA PRO A 63 -13.63 5.84 -13.29
C PRO A 63 -12.92 6.50 -12.10
N ARG A 64 -12.95 5.88 -10.90
CA ARG A 64 -12.23 6.38 -9.71
C ARG A 64 -10.72 6.15 -9.75
N SER A 65 -10.21 5.33 -10.67
CA SER A 65 -8.78 5.13 -10.89
C SER A 65 -8.24 5.95 -12.06
N ARG A 66 -8.98 6.96 -12.53
CA ARG A 66 -8.54 7.87 -13.59
C ARG A 66 -7.22 8.54 -13.17
N PRO A 67 -6.16 8.45 -13.99
CA PRO A 67 -4.94 9.18 -13.73
C PRO A 67 -5.17 10.68 -13.64
N LEU A 68 -4.42 11.35 -12.76
CA LEU A 68 -4.46 12.80 -12.68
C LEU A 68 -3.99 13.40 -14.01
N SER A 69 -4.78 14.31 -14.55
CA SER A 69 -4.51 15.00 -15.82
C SER A 69 -5.02 16.42 -15.73
N LEU A 70 -4.63 17.28 -16.67
CA LEU A 70 -5.19 18.63 -16.76
C LEU A 70 -6.72 18.61 -16.93
N ALA A 71 -7.26 17.60 -17.61
CA ALA A 71 -8.70 17.43 -17.75
C ALA A 71 -9.36 17.13 -16.39
N VAL A 72 -8.83 16.16 -15.63
CA VAL A 72 -9.31 15.85 -14.27
C VAL A 72 -9.16 17.06 -13.34
N LEU A 73 -8.04 17.78 -13.42
CA LEU A 73 -7.81 18.96 -12.61
C LEU A 73 -8.88 20.03 -12.88
N ASN A 74 -9.26 20.26 -14.14
CA ASN A 74 -10.30 21.22 -14.49
C ASN A 74 -11.73 20.77 -14.09
N GLU A 75 -11.92 19.52 -13.65
CA GLU A 75 -13.19 19.04 -13.09
C GLU A 75 -13.33 19.38 -11.59
N ILE A 76 -12.25 19.82 -10.93
CA ILE A 76 -12.28 20.14 -9.49
C ILE A 76 -12.97 21.49 -9.27
N ASP A 77 -13.96 21.47 -8.38
CA ASP A 77 -14.74 22.64 -7.96
C ASP A 77 -14.61 22.87 -6.45
N LEU A 78 -14.39 24.13 -6.05
CA LEU A 78 -14.16 24.49 -4.65
C LEU A 78 -15.41 24.25 -3.80
N GLU A 79 -16.57 24.71 -4.27
CA GLU A 79 -17.83 24.61 -3.55
C GLU A 79 -18.19 23.13 -3.30
N THR A 80 -18.13 22.31 -4.36
CA THR A 80 -18.36 20.87 -4.29
C THR A 80 -17.41 20.18 -3.31
N GLY A 81 -16.13 20.54 -3.33
CA GLY A 81 -15.13 19.96 -2.41
C GLY A 81 -15.39 20.34 -0.95
N VAL A 82 -15.73 21.61 -0.70
CA VAL A 82 -16.04 22.11 0.64
C VAL A 82 -17.35 21.50 1.16
N ASP A 83 -18.36 21.37 0.33
CA ASP A 83 -19.64 20.75 0.70
C ASP A 83 -19.47 19.27 1.01
N PHE A 84 -18.70 18.54 0.19
CA PHE A 84 -18.33 17.16 0.51
C PHE A 84 -17.62 17.06 1.86
N TYR A 85 -16.65 17.94 2.14
CA TYR A 85 -15.96 17.98 3.42
C TYR A 85 -16.93 18.22 4.59
N ARG A 86 -17.78 19.25 4.49
CA ARG A 86 -18.78 19.58 5.51
C ARG A 86 -19.73 18.41 5.75
N GLU A 87 -20.17 17.72 4.70
CA GLU A 87 -21.07 16.56 4.82
C GLU A 87 -20.41 15.36 5.54
N ARG A 88 -19.11 15.13 5.30
CA ARG A 88 -18.35 14.05 5.94
C ARG A 88 -18.02 14.34 7.40
N PHE A 89 -17.74 15.59 7.75
CA PHE A 89 -17.35 16.01 9.10
C PHE A 89 -18.50 16.59 9.94
N ALA A 90 -19.72 16.70 9.40
CA ALA A 90 -20.91 17.11 10.15
C ALA A 90 -21.35 16.10 11.22
N ASP A 91 -20.91 14.85 11.11
CA ASP A 91 -21.25 13.78 12.03
C ASP A 91 -19.98 13.08 12.53
N ALA A 92 -19.68 13.23 13.82
CA ALA A 92 -18.56 12.55 14.47
C ALA A 92 -18.98 11.23 15.14
N SER A 93 -20.22 10.78 14.99
CA SER A 93 -20.75 9.65 15.78
C SER A 93 -20.18 8.28 15.42
N ASP A 94 -19.61 8.13 14.23
CA ASP A 94 -18.92 6.93 13.76
C ASP A 94 -17.38 7.06 13.80
N PHE A 95 -16.85 8.22 14.21
CA PHE A 95 -15.42 8.42 14.37
C PHE A 95 -14.89 7.70 15.61
N THR A 96 -13.75 7.02 15.45
CA THR A 96 -12.96 6.54 16.59
C THR A 96 -11.60 7.25 16.60
N PHE A 97 -11.33 7.98 17.69
CA PHE A 97 -10.04 8.64 17.90
C PHE A 97 -9.10 7.71 18.67
N VAL A 98 -7.92 7.46 18.09
CA VAL A 98 -6.87 6.63 18.69
C VAL A 98 -5.67 7.50 19.05
N PHE A 99 -5.29 7.51 20.33
CA PHE A 99 -4.15 8.26 20.83
C PHE A 99 -3.07 7.30 21.31
N VAL A 100 -1.83 7.53 20.85
CA VAL A 100 -0.65 6.76 21.26
C VAL A 100 0.48 7.73 21.58
N GLY A 101 1.04 7.59 22.78
CA GLY A 101 2.21 8.35 23.22
C GLY A 101 2.29 8.44 24.73
N ALA A 102 3.04 9.43 25.23
CA ALA A 102 3.06 9.78 26.63
C ALA A 102 1.75 10.52 26.97
N ILE A 103 0.78 9.79 27.53
CA ILE A 103 -0.56 10.31 27.83
C ILE A 103 -0.78 10.27 29.34
N ASP A 104 -1.08 11.43 29.91
CA ASP A 104 -1.63 11.56 31.25
C ASP A 104 -3.15 11.56 31.16
N LEU A 105 -3.81 10.57 31.78
CA LEU A 105 -5.26 10.41 31.70
C LEU A 105 -6.03 11.49 32.48
N ASP A 106 -5.42 12.06 33.53
CA ASP A 106 -6.05 13.10 34.34
C ASP A 106 -6.11 14.43 33.57
N ILE A 107 -5.16 14.64 32.64
CA ILE A 107 -5.13 15.78 31.71
C ILE A 107 -5.95 15.49 30.45
N MET A 108 -5.79 14.30 29.85
CA MET A 108 -6.40 13.96 28.57
C MET A 108 -7.92 13.86 28.66
N ARG A 109 -8.46 13.29 29.73
CA ARG A 109 -9.91 13.09 29.89
C ARG A 109 -10.71 14.39 29.79
N PRO A 110 -10.45 15.44 30.58
CA PRO A 110 -11.21 16.69 30.48
C PRO A 110 -11.06 17.37 29.12
N LEU A 111 -9.86 17.32 28.50
CA LEU A 111 -9.64 17.88 27.16
C LEU A 111 -10.42 17.10 26.09
N ALA A 112 -10.43 15.77 26.16
CA ALA A 112 -11.19 14.93 25.24
C ALA A 112 -12.70 15.15 25.38
N GLU A 113 -13.21 15.29 26.61
CA GLU A 113 -14.62 15.65 26.86
C GLU A 113 -14.95 17.03 26.28
N GLN A 114 -14.06 18.01 26.46
CA GLN A 114 -14.26 19.37 25.95
C GLN A 114 -14.22 19.47 24.42
N TYR A 115 -13.28 18.79 23.75
CA TYR A 115 -13.03 19.00 22.32
C TYR A 115 -13.49 17.86 21.41
N LEU A 116 -13.53 16.62 21.89
CA LEU A 116 -14.04 15.48 21.11
C LEU A 116 -15.49 15.16 21.49
N GLY A 117 -15.81 15.22 22.79
CA GLY A 117 -17.16 14.99 23.29
C GLY A 117 -18.17 16.07 22.89
N SER A 118 -17.70 17.24 22.44
CA SER A 118 -18.53 18.36 21.96
C SER A 118 -18.67 18.41 20.44
N LEU A 119 -18.09 17.46 19.71
CA LEU A 119 -18.20 17.40 18.25
C LEU A 119 -19.65 17.17 17.81
N PRO A 120 -20.03 17.70 16.63
CA PRO A 120 -21.38 17.54 16.12
C PRO A 120 -21.69 16.07 15.84
N ARG A 121 -22.95 15.72 16.02
CA ARG A 121 -23.48 14.39 15.72
C ARG A 121 -24.75 14.54 14.91
N VAL A 122 -24.89 13.71 13.89
CA VAL A 122 -26.14 13.50 13.15
C VAL A 122 -26.57 12.06 13.37
N GLU A 123 -27.85 11.74 13.17
CA GLU A 123 -28.28 10.33 13.14
C GLU A 123 -28.05 9.79 11.73
N ARG A 124 -26.86 9.25 11.49
CA ARG A 124 -26.50 8.51 10.27
C ARG A 124 -25.83 7.19 10.62
N THR A 125 -25.83 6.25 9.68
CA THR A 125 -25.06 5.01 9.77
C THR A 125 -24.31 4.84 8.47
N ASP A 126 -22.99 4.96 8.53
CA ASP A 126 -22.12 4.74 7.38
C ASP A 126 -21.66 3.28 7.38
N THR A 127 -21.71 2.66 6.20
CA THR A 127 -21.18 1.31 6.00
C THR A 127 -20.21 1.35 4.82
N PRO A 128 -19.12 0.54 4.87
CA PRO A 128 -18.21 0.44 3.73
C PRO A 128 -18.99 0.07 2.47
N VAL A 129 -18.77 0.83 1.40
CA VAL A 129 -19.35 0.56 0.09
C VAL A 129 -18.30 -0.14 -0.74
N ASP A 130 -18.62 -1.33 -1.23
CA ASP A 130 -17.84 -1.97 -2.27
C ASP A 130 -18.02 -1.21 -3.59
N LEU A 131 -16.92 -0.78 -4.18
CA LEU A 131 -16.88 0.02 -5.38
C LEU A 131 -16.69 -0.83 -6.64
N ASP A 132 -16.63 -2.17 -6.51
CA ASP A 132 -16.42 -3.09 -7.63
C ASP A 132 -15.12 -2.74 -8.39
N MET A 133 -14.08 -2.40 -7.61
CA MET A 133 -12.75 -2.03 -8.09
C MET A 133 -11.79 -3.21 -7.95
N ASP A 134 -12.24 -4.38 -8.37
CA ASP A 134 -11.47 -5.61 -8.20
C ASP A 134 -10.31 -5.71 -9.19
N PRO A 135 -9.17 -6.27 -8.75
CA PRO A 135 -8.09 -6.56 -9.65
C PRO A 135 -8.45 -7.68 -10.64
N PRO A 136 -7.87 -7.65 -11.85
CA PRO A 136 -8.06 -8.72 -12.83
C PRO A 136 -7.83 -10.11 -12.23
N ASP A 137 -8.71 -11.05 -12.58
CA ASP A 137 -8.62 -12.46 -12.19
C ASP A 137 -7.88 -13.33 -13.23
N VAL A 138 -7.36 -12.69 -14.27
CA VAL A 138 -6.63 -13.31 -15.38
C VAL A 138 -5.24 -12.71 -15.55
N ARG A 139 -4.38 -13.43 -16.27
CA ARG A 139 -3.07 -12.95 -16.69
C ARG A 139 -3.21 -11.80 -17.70
N ILE A 140 -2.62 -10.65 -17.36
CA ILE A 140 -2.55 -9.48 -18.25
C ILE A 140 -1.09 -9.04 -18.37
N GLU A 141 -0.62 -8.82 -19.60
CA GLU A 141 0.71 -8.28 -19.87
C GLU A 141 0.59 -6.99 -20.67
N LYS A 142 1.27 -5.93 -20.22
CA LYS A 142 1.35 -4.65 -20.91
C LYS A 142 2.79 -4.15 -21.00
N THR A 143 3.10 -3.50 -22.11
CA THR A 143 4.38 -2.83 -22.31
C THR A 143 4.14 -1.35 -22.53
N VAL A 144 4.80 -0.51 -21.74
CA VAL A 144 4.81 0.94 -21.89
C VAL A 144 6.12 1.33 -22.56
N ARG A 145 6.05 2.00 -23.71
CA ARG A 145 7.23 2.52 -24.43
C ARG A 145 7.31 4.02 -24.27
N ALA A 146 7.93 4.43 -23.17
CA ALA A 146 8.06 5.85 -22.84
C ALA A 146 9.44 6.18 -22.25
N GLY A 147 10.27 5.19 -21.92
CA GLY A 147 11.57 5.41 -21.26
C GLY A 147 12.49 6.29 -22.11
N VAL A 148 13.15 7.25 -21.46
CA VAL A 148 14.17 8.10 -22.10
C VAL A 148 15.57 7.51 -21.90
N GLU A 149 15.83 6.98 -20.71
CA GLU A 149 17.07 6.30 -20.37
C GLU A 149 17.04 4.85 -20.85
N PRO A 150 18.20 4.21 -21.11
CA PRO A 150 18.30 2.80 -21.47
C PRO A 150 18.09 1.91 -20.23
N GLN A 151 16.99 2.11 -19.52
CA GLN A 151 16.58 1.35 -18.36
C GLN A 151 15.16 0.83 -18.56
N SER A 152 14.91 -0.37 -18.05
CA SER A 152 13.61 -1.00 -17.99
C SER A 152 13.17 -1.16 -16.54
N GLN A 153 11.86 -1.09 -16.32
CA GLN A 153 11.23 -1.35 -15.03
C GLN A 153 10.08 -2.33 -15.25
N THR A 154 10.03 -3.40 -14.48
CA THR A 154 8.93 -4.36 -14.51
C THR A 154 8.27 -4.43 -13.14
N ILE A 155 6.93 -4.50 -13.14
CA ILE A 155 6.11 -4.81 -11.98
C ILE A 155 5.21 -6.01 -12.32
N MET A 156 5.11 -6.95 -11.39
CA MET A 156 4.26 -8.13 -11.47
C MET A 156 3.39 -8.17 -10.22
N ALA A 157 2.08 -8.11 -10.36
CA ALA A 157 1.13 -8.14 -9.26
C ALA A 157 0.25 -9.38 -9.35
N PHE A 158 0.45 -10.29 -8.40
CA PHE A 158 -0.38 -11.47 -8.17
C PHE A 158 -1.52 -11.09 -7.23
N THR A 159 -2.75 -11.46 -7.55
CA THR A 159 -3.92 -11.06 -6.76
C THR A 159 -4.84 -12.25 -6.49
N GLY A 160 -5.69 -12.12 -5.48
CA GLY A 160 -6.66 -13.14 -5.16
C GLY A 160 -7.42 -12.89 -3.86
N PRO A 161 -8.40 -13.77 -3.54
CA PRO A 161 -9.08 -13.72 -2.26
C PRO A 161 -8.10 -14.03 -1.13
N PHE A 162 -8.33 -13.45 0.04
CA PHE A 162 -7.46 -13.63 1.19
C PHE A 162 -8.28 -13.99 2.43
N ASP A 163 -7.83 -14.98 3.19
CA ASP A 163 -8.40 -15.28 4.50
C ASP A 163 -7.69 -14.42 5.57
N TYR A 164 -8.36 -13.40 6.12
CA TYR A 164 -7.75 -12.39 6.99
C TYR A 164 -7.44 -12.87 8.43
N THR A 165 -6.63 -13.91 8.57
CA THR A 165 -6.17 -14.44 9.86
C THR A 165 -4.81 -13.88 10.25
N ALA A 166 -4.51 -13.85 11.56
CA ALA A 166 -3.19 -13.42 12.05
C ALA A 166 -2.05 -14.25 11.45
N GLN A 167 -2.25 -15.57 11.31
CA GLN A 167 -1.26 -16.47 10.73
C GLN A 167 -1.02 -16.17 9.25
N ASN A 168 -2.08 -16.05 8.44
CA ASN A 168 -1.92 -15.80 7.00
C ASN A 168 -1.27 -14.44 6.72
N ARG A 169 -1.53 -13.43 7.55
CA ARG A 169 -0.87 -12.11 7.42
C ARG A 169 0.63 -12.20 7.69
N VAL A 170 1.05 -13.00 8.67
CA VAL A 170 2.48 -13.24 8.95
C VAL A 170 3.10 -14.08 7.84
N GLY A 171 2.44 -15.18 7.45
CA GLY A 171 2.86 -16.06 6.37
C GLY A 171 3.11 -15.31 5.06
N MET A 172 2.17 -14.46 4.65
CA MET A 172 2.31 -13.57 3.49
C MET A 172 3.58 -12.71 3.54
N ARG A 173 3.88 -12.07 4.68
CA ARG A 173 5.08 -11.23 4.81
C ARG A 173 6.36 -12.05 4.82
N VAL A 174 6.38 -13.18 5.54
CA VAL A 174 7.56 -14.05 5.60
C VAL A 174 7.85 -14.69 4.25
N MET A 175 6.83 -15.17 3.53
CA MET A 175 6.95 -15.69 2.17
C MET A 175 7.49 -14.62 1.22
N ALA A 176 6.97 -13.39 1.28
CA ALA A 176 7.47 -12.29 0.47
C ALA A 176 8.95 -11.98 0.76
N GLN A 177 9.36 -11.96 2.04
CA GLN A 177 10.76 -11.77 2.42
C GLN A 177 11.66 -12.91 1.94
N ALA A 178 11.22 -14.16 2.08
CA ALA A 178 11.98 -15.32 1.62
C ALA A 178 12.17 -15.29 0.08
N LEU A 179 11.10 -14.95 -0.65
CA LEU A 179 11.17 -14.78 -2.10
C LEU A 179 12.10 -13.62 -2.50
N GLU A 180 12.06 -12.49 -1.80
CA GLU A 180 12.96 -11.36 -2.07
C GLU A 180 14.43 -11.74 -1.86
N LEU A 181 14.73 -12.47 -0.78
CA LEU A 181 16.09 -12.93 -0.49
C LEU A 181 16.63 -13.80 -1.63
N ARG A 182 15.84 -14.80 -2.06
CA ARG A 182 16.21 -15.69 -3.17
C ARG A 182 16.38 -14.93 -4.48
N LEU A 183 15.41 -14.11 -4.86
CA LEU A 183 15.50 -13.30 -6.09
C LEU A 183 16.72 -12.40 -6.09
N ARG A 184 17.05 -11.79 -4.95
CA ARG A 184 18.23 -10.92 -4.83
C ARG A 184 19.53 -11.70 -4.99
N GLU A 185 19.61 -12.92 -4.47
CA GLU A 185 20.77 -13.81 -4.63
C GLU A 185 20.91 -14.25 -6.09
N THR A 186 19.86 -14.83 -6.69
CA THR A 186 19.85 -15.27 -8.09
C THR A 186 20.19 -14.14 -9.07
N MET A 187 19.55 -12.96 -8.92
CA MET A 187 19.81 -11.82 -9.82
C MET A 187 21.21 -11.22 -9.64
N ARG A 188 21.86 -11.40 -8.48
CA ARG A 188 23.25 -10.97 -8.27
C ARG A 188 24.24 -11.91 -8.95
N GLU A 189 24.02 -13.21 -8.82
CA GLU A 189 24.90 -14.25 -9.34
C GLU A 189 24.84 -14.34 -10.86
N ASP A 190 23.65 -14.39 -11.43
CA ASP A 190 23.47 -14.64 -12.87
C ASP A 190 23.73 -13.40 -13.74
N LEU A 191 23.66 -12.19 -13.16
CA LEU A 191 23.44 -10.97 -13.96
C LEU A 191 24.34 -9.78 -13.61
N GLY A 192 25.29 -9.93 -12.68
CA GLY A 192 26.33 -8.92 -12.45
C GLY A 192 26.01 -7.84 -11.42
N GLY A 193 25.04 -8.07 -10.53
CA GLY A 193 24.93 -7.39 -9.23
C GLY A 193 24.38 -5.95 -9.20
N THR A 194 23.94 -5.38 -10.33
CA THR A 194 23.45 -3.99 -10.39
C THR A 194 21.92 -3.83 -10.37
N TYR A 195 21.18 -4.93 -10.43
CA TYR A 195 19.71 -4.91 -10.49
C TYR A 195 19.11 -4.94 -9.08
N GLY A 196 18.16 -4.02 -8.83
CA GLY A 196 17.32 -4.03 -7.65
C GLY A 196 16.07 -4.86 -7.90
N VAL A 197 15.70 -5.70 -6.94
CA VAL A 197 14.43 -6.42 -6.87
C VAL A 197 13.81 -6.19 -5.50
N GLY A 198 12.50 -6.01 -5.45
CA GLY A 198 11.72 -5.92 -4.23
C GLY A 198 10.47 -6.78 -4.34
N VAL A 199 10.10 -7.41 -3.23
CA VAL A 199 8.86 -8.18 -3.12
C VAL A 199 8.05 -7.61 -1.97
N THR A 200 6.75 -7.42 -2.18
CA THR A 200 5.85 -6.92 -1.14
C THR A 200 4.57 -7.72 -1.14
N GLY A 201 4.23 -8.30 0.01
CA GLY A 201 2.92 -8.90 0.25
C GLY A 201 2.01 -7.90 0.94
N GLY A 202 0.83 -7.67 0.36
CA GLY A 202 -0.22 -6.81 0.88
C GLY A 202 -1.55 -7.56 0.98
N TYR A 203 -2.42 -7.05 1.84
CA TYR A 203 -3.76 -7.59 2.04
C TYR A 203 -4.71 -6.48 2.48
N GLU A 204 -5.97 -6.65 2.14
CA GLU A 204 -7.09 -5.79 2.53
C GLU A 204 -8.14 -6.66 3.22
N GLN A 205 -8.88 -6.08 4.16
CA GLN A 205 -10.01 -6.75 4.82
C GLN A 205 -11.36 -6.17 4.41
N VAL A 206 -11.39 -4.87 4.12
CA VAL A 206 -12.61 -4.09 3.86
C VAL A 206 -12.40 -3.34 2.56
N PRO A 207 -13.41 -3.27 1.65
CA PRO A 207 -14.74 -3.88 1.76
C PRO A 207 -14.77 -5.39 1.54
N GLU A 208 -13.73 -5.95 0.92
CA GLU A 208 -13.57 -7.38 0.64
C GLU A 208 -12.18 -7.85 1.05
N GLU A 209 -12.07 -9.10 1.52
CA GLU A 209 -10.78 -9.70 1.89
C GLU A 209 -10.01 -10.19 0.65
N ARG A 210 -8.89 -9.54 0.35
CA ARG A 210 -8.06 -9.85 -0.81
C ARG A 210 -6.58 -9.59 -0.55
N TYR A 211 -5.72 -10.22 -1.34
CA TYR A 211 -4.28 -10.02 -1.29
C TYR A 211 -3.73 -9.44 -2.57
N THR A 212 -2.53 -8.87 -2.46
CA THR A 212 -1.67 -8.59 -3.60
C THR A 212 -0.23 -8.91 -3.23
N VAL A 213 0.44 -9.75 -4.02
CA VAL A 213 1.90 -9.92 -3.96
C VAL A 213 2.51 -9.20 -5.15
N THR A 214 3.37 -8.25 -4.89
CA THR A 214 4.04 -7.46 -5.93
C THR A 214 5.52 -7.82 -5.99
N VAL A 215 6.02 -8.16 -7.18
CA VAL A 215 7.44 -8.24 -7.48
C VAL A 215 7.79 -7.10 -8.42
N ALA A 216 8.76 -6.27 -8.05
CA ALA A 216 9.21 -5.15 -8.88
C ALA A 216 10.73 -5.18 -9.04
N PHE A 217 11.20 -5.00 -10.27
CA PHE A 217 12.64 -5.00 -10.56
C PHE A 217 13.00 -4.08 -11.73
N GLY A 218 14.20 -3.52 -11.66
CA GLY A 218 14.82 -2.77 -12.75
C GLY A 218 15.72 -3.69 -13.58
N SER A 219 15.86 -3.42 -14.88
CA SER A 219 16.72 -4.19 -15.78
C SER A 219 17.32 -3.36 -16.91
N ASP A 220 18.35 -3.91 -17.57
CA ASP A 220 18.67 -3.51 -18.94
C ASP A 220 17.46 -3.84 -19.85
N PRO A 221 17.03 -2.94 -20.76
CA PRO A 221 15.92 -3.19 -21.68
C PRO A 221 16.05 -4.46 -22.53
N LEU A 222 17.27 -4.83 -22.93
CA LEU A 222 17.52 -6.02 -23.74
C LEU A 222 17.38 -7.33 -22.95
N ARG A 223 17.47 -7.24 -21.61
CA ARG A 223 17.40 -8.36 -20.67
C ARG A 223 16.09 -8.43 -19.90
N ALA A 224 15.16 -7.51 -20.12
CA ALA A 224 13.88 -7.45 -19.38
C ALA A 224 13.11 -8.78 -19.44
N GLU A 225 13.07 -9.40 -20.62
CA GLU A 225 12.38 -10.69 -20.83
C GLU A 225 13.10 -11.86 -20.16
N GLU A 226 14.43 -11.91 -20.28
CA GLU A 226 15.29 -12.91 -19.62
C GLU A 226 15.08 -12.84 -18.11
N LEU A 227 15.12 -11.64 -17.54
CA LEU A 227 14.97 -11.40 -16.11
C LEU A 227 13.58 -11.76 -15.57
N ARG A 228 12.55 -11.45 -16.34
CA ARG A 228 11.18 -11.91 -16.05
C ARG A 228 11.12 -13.44 -16.00
N GLY A 229 11.81 -14.12 -16.91
CA GLY A 229 11.95 -15.57 -16.91
C GLY A 229 12.58 -16.09 -15.62
N VAL A 230 13.69 -15.49 -15.18
CA VAL A 230 14.37 -15.82 -13.91
C VAL A 230 13.43 -15.64 -12.72
N VAL A 231 12.66 -14.55 -12.67
CA VAL A 231 11.68 -14.33 -11.59
C VAL A 231 10.67 -15.49 -11.56
N PHE A 232 10.02 -15.80 -12.68
CA PHE A 232 9.05 -16.91 -12.72
C PHE A 232 9.67 -18.26 -12.37
N GLU A 233 10.92 -18.52 -12.77
CA GLU A 233 11.62 -19.73 -12.39
C GLU A 233 11.80 -19.84 -10.87
N GLU A 234 12.22 -18.76 -10.20
CA GLU A 234 12.34 -18.75 -8.74
C GLU A 234 10.99 -18.87 -8.02
N LEU A 235 9.91 -18.28 -8.56
CA LEU A 235 8.55 -18.50 -8.03
C LEU A 235 8.18 -19.98 -8.06
N ARG A 236 8.40 -20.65 -9.20
CA ARG A 236 8.09 -22.08 -9.35
C ARG A 236 8.95 -22.95 -8.46
N LYS A 237 10.26 -22.65 -8.32
CA LYS A 237 11.12 -23.35 -7.37
C LYS A 237 10.61 -23.21 -5.94
N LEU A 238 10.20 -22.01 -5.53
CA LEU A 238 9.63 -21.79 -4.20
C LEU A 238 8.32 -22.58 -3.99
N GLN A 239 7.48 -22.72 -5.04
CA GLN A 239 6.25 -23.50 -4.99
C GLN A 239 6.49 -25.02 -4.95
N VAL A 240 7.47 -25.53 -5.70
CA VAL A 240 7.72 -26.97 -5.89
C VAL A 240 8.69 -27.54 -4.86
N GLU A 241 9.80 -26.84 -4.62
CA GLU A 241 10.89 -27.30 -3.75
C GLU A 241 10.77 -26.71 -2.33
N GLY A 242 10.09 -25.57 -2.18
CA GLY A 242 10.05 -24.82 -0.94
C GLY A 242 11.29 -23.95 -0.72
N PRO A 243 11.34 -23.18 0.37
CA PRO A 243 12.54 -22.46 0.81
C PRO A 243 13.55 -23.40 1.46
N THR A 244 14.82 -22.99 1.54
CA THR A 244 15.80 -23.67 2.40
C THR A 244 15.56 -23.31 3.87
N GLN A 245 16.13 -24.09 4.80
CA GLN A 245 16.09 -23.74 6.22
C GLN A 245 16.75 -22.37 6.49
N GLU A 246 17.82 -22.04 5.76
CA GLU A 246 18.50 -20.75 5.88
C GLU A 246 17.60 -19.58 5.45
N ASP A 247 16.80 -19.76 4.39
CA ASP A 247 15.83 -18.75 3.95
C ASP A 247 14.77 -18.50 5.02
N VAL A 248 14.22 -19.58 5.61
CA VAL A 248 13.24 -19.49 6.70
C VAL A 248 13.84 -18.76 7.89
N ASP A 249 15.02 -19.16 8.35
CA ASP A 249 15.69 -18.57 9.51
C ASP A 249 15.94 -17.06 9.29
N LYS A 250 16.44 -16.68 8.10
CA LYS A 250 16.66 -15.28 7.74
C LYS A 250 15.37 -14.47 7.68
N ALA A 251 14.32 -15.00 7.06
CA ALA A 251 13.05 -14.29 6.89
C ALA A 251 12.30 -14.14 8.22
N VAL A 252 12.27 -15.19 9.05
CA VAL A 252 11.69 -15.15 10.39
C VAL A 252 12.44 -14.17 11.28
N GLU A 253 13.77 -14.18 11.26
CA GLU A 253 14.57 -13.20 12.01
C GLU A 253 14.38 -11.77 11.48
N GLY A 254 14.17 -11.61 10.17
CA GLY A 254 13.76 -10.35 9.55
C GLY A 254 12.46 -9.80 10.13
N GLU A 255 11.40 -10.62 10.17
CA GLU A 255 10.12 -10.25 10.80
C GLU A 255 10.27 -9.94 12.30
N ARG A 256 11.05 -10.72 13.06
CA ARG A 256 11.26 -10.47 14.49
C ARG A 256 11.90 -9.09 14.72
N ARG A 257 12.96 -8.77 13.98
CA ARG A 257 13.66 -7.47 14.07
C ARG A 257 12.77 -6.31 13.63
N ALA A 258 12.01 -6.49 12.54
CA ALA A 258 11.05 -5.50 12.07
C ALA A 258 10.00 -5.22 13.14
N ARG A 259 9.44 -6.27 13.75
CA ARG A 259 8.48 -6.16 14.85
C ARG A 259 9.08 -5.45 16.06
N GLU A 260 10.27 -5.83 16.51
CA GLU A 260 10.95 -5.18 17.64
C GLU A 260 11.10 -3.67 17.42
N THR A 261 11.54 -3.29 16.23
CA THR A 261 11.69 -1.89 15.83
C THR A 261 10.34 -1.18 15.82
N ASN A 262 9.34 -1.78 15.17
CA ASN A 262 7.99 -1.22 15.02
C ASN A 262 7.28 -1.02 16.37
N MET A 263 7.43 -1.94 17.32
CA MET A 263 6.85 -1.82 18.67
C MET A 263 7.36 -0.60 19.45
N ARG A 264 8.46 0.02 19.04
CA ARG A 264 8.98 1.24 19.68
C ARG A 264 8.37 2.52 19.09
N LEU A 265 7.56 2.42 18.04
CA LEU A 265 7.07 3.56 17.25
C LEU A 265 5.58 3.83 17.51
N ASN A 266 5.24 5.05 17.91
CA ASN A 266 3.83 5.45 18.07
C ASN A 266 2.98 5.26 16.80
N PRO A 267 3.46 5.59 15.58
CA PRO A 267 2.69 5.36 14.35
C PRO A 267 2.30 3.89 14.13
N TYR A 268 3.17 2.95 14.51
CA TYR A 268 2.87 1.52 14.40
C TYR A 268 1.69 1.14 15.30
N TRP A 269 1.74 1.50 16.58
CA TRP A 269 0.64 1.24 17.51
C TRP A 269 -0.66 1.90 17.07
N ALA A 270 -0.60 3.14 16.58
CA ALA A 270 -1.80 3.84 16.10
C ALA A 270 -2.44 3.07 14.94
N ALA A 271 -1.67 2.68 13.92
CA ALA A 271 -2.16 1.89 12.80
C ALA A 271 -2.75 0.54 13.23
N GLN A 272 -2.05 -0.17 14.14
CA GLN A 272 -2.50 -1.48 14.62
C GLN A 272 -3.78 -1.39 15.47
N LEU A 273 -3.92 -0.37 16.32
CA LEU A 273 -5.11 -0.15 17.14
C LEU A 273 -6.31 0.29 16.31
N ILE A 274 -6.09 1.14 15.29
CA ILE A 274 -7.12 1.50 14.30
C ILE A 274 -7.61 0.25 13.57
N GLY A 275 -6.68 -0.57 13.07
CA GLY A 275 -7.00 -1.83 12.41
C GLY A 275 -7.77 -2.78 13.33
N ALA A 276 -7.27 -3.02 14.54
CA ALA A 276 -7.94 -3.88 15.53
C ALA A 276 -9.38 -3.42 15.83
N LYS A 277 -9.60 -2.12 15.98
CA LYS A 277 -10.93 -1.54 16.17
C LYS A 277 -11.84 -1.76 14.96
N ALA A 278 -11.33 -1.50 13.74
CA ALA A 278 -12.08 -1.67 12.50
C ALA A 278 -12.49 -3.13 12.27
N SER A 279 -11.59 -4.07 12.60
CA SER A 279 -11.81 -5.51 12.46
C SER A 279 -12.57 -6.16 13.62
N GLY A 280 -12.89 -5.41 14.70
CA GLY A 280 -13.44 -5.96 15.94
C GLY A 280 -12.51 -6.92 16.69
N GLN A 281 -11.20 -6.88 16.42
CA GLN A 281 -10.19 -7.75 17.01
C GLN A 281 -9.68 -7.19 18.35
N ASP A 282 -9.39 -8.07 19.30
CA ASP A 282 -8.75 -7.68 20.57
C ASP A 282 -7.28 -7.31 20.33
N PRO A 283 -6.86 -6.05 20.56
CA PRO A 283 -5.51 -5.59 20.24
C PRO A 283 -4.39 -6.31 21.01
N ARG A 284 -4.71 -7.13 22.03
CA ARG A 284 -3.71 -7.98 22.70
C ARG A 284 -3.04 -8.98 21.76
N PHE A 285 -3.62 -9.28 20.59
CA PHE A 285 -2.94 -10.09 19.56
C PHE A 285 -1.59 -9.48 19.15
N LEU A 286 -1.39 -8.18 19.31
CA LEU A 286 -0.13 -7.50 19.01
C LEU A 286 1.03 -7.96 19.90
N LEU A 287 0.73 -8.52 21.07
CA LEU A 287 1.71 -9.06 22.01
C LEU A 287 2.05 -10.53 21.71
N ASP A 288 1.30 -11.18 20.83
CA ASP A 288 1.49 -12.57 20.46
C ASP A 288 2.62 -12.71 19.44
N THR A 289 3.58 -13.58 19.73
CA THR A 289 4.70 -13.94 18.83
C THR A 289 4.56 -15.33 18.24
N THR A 290 3.57 -16.12 18.68
CA THR A 290 3.43 -17.54 18.29
C THR A 290 3.22 -17.70 16.79
N THR A 291 2.61 -16.71 16.13
CA THR A 291 2.39 -16.71 14.67
C THR A 291 3.68 -16.66 13.87
N ILE A 292 4.70 -15.93 14.36
CA ILE A 292 6.04 -15.87 13.75
C ILE A 292 6.77 -17.20 14.01
N ASP A 293 6.65 -17.73 15.22
CA ASP A 293 7.31 -18.98 15.62
C ASP A 293 6.72 -20.22 14.94
N ALA A 294 5.48 -20.12 14.45
CA ALA A 294 4.78 -21.18 13.72
C ALA A 294 5.18 -21.29 12.25
N VAL A 295 5.98 -20.35 11.71
CA VAL A 295 6.41 -20.41 10.31
C VAL A 295 7.43 -21.55 10.12
N SER A 296 7.16 -22.39 9.12
CA SER A 296 8.01 -23.50 8.68
C SER A 296 8.26 -23.46 7.16
N ILE A 297 9.17 -24.31 6.68
CA ILE A 297 9.42 -24.54 5.26
C ILE A 297 8.11 -24.84 4.52
N GLU A 298 7.33 -25.78 5.07
CA GLU A 298 6.06 -26.22 4.48
C GLU A 298 5.05 -25.07 4.42
N SER A 299 4.94 -24.26 5.47
CA SER A 299 4.00 -23.13 5.49
C SER A 299 4.32 -22.06 4.42
N ILE A 300 5.61 -21.76 4.21
CA ILE A 300 6.03 -20.80 3.17
C ILE A 300 5.77 -21.40 1.78
N GLN A 301 6.02 -22.69 1.60
CA GLN A 301 5.74 -23.38 0.34
C GLN A 301 4.24 -23.37 0.02
N GLU A 302 3.38 -23.66 1.00
CA GLU A 302 1.92 -23.60 0.86
C GLU A 302 1.45 -22.17 0.52
N ASP A 303 1.99 -21.15 1.19
CA ASP A 303 1.70 -19.74 0.88
C ASP A 303 2.17 -19.35 -0.52
N ALA A 304 3.34 -19.84 -0.97
CA ALA A 304 3.83 -19.62 -2.32
C ALA A 304 2.89 -20.26 -3.36
N GLN A 305 2.40 -21.47 -3.12
CA GLN A 305 1.43 -22.14 -3.99
C GLN A 305 0.09 -21.41 -4.02
N ARG A 306 -0.35 -20.87 -2.88
CA ARG A 306 -1.62 -20.15 -2.77
C ARG A 306 -1.58 -18.77 -3.42
N TYR A 307 -0.52 -18.01 -3.19
CA TYR A 307 -0.51 -16.58 -3.51
C TYR A 307 0.23 -16.21 -4.80
N LEU A 308 1.16 -17.03 -5.29
CA LEU A 308 1.97 -16.75 -6.49
C LEU A 308 1.37 -17.40 -7.74
N ASN A 309 0.11 -17.09 -8.04
CA ASN A 309 -0.62 -17.71 -9.15
C ASN A 309 -0.28 -17.05 -10.51
N GLU A 310 0.46 -17.74 -11.38
CA GLU A 310 0.85 -17.25 -12.71
C GLU A 310 -0.31 -17.04 -13.70
N ASP A 311 -1.47 -17.65 -13.44
CA ASP A 311 -2.68 -17.46 -14.23
C ASP A 311 -3.45 -16.19 -13.81
N ARG A 312 -3.16 -15.64 -12.62
CA ARG A 312 -3.75 -14.42 -12.06
C ARG A 312 -2.67 -13.40 -11.70
N VAL A 313 -2.05 -12.84 -12.74
CA VAL A 313 -0.97 -11.87 -12.61
C VAL A 313 -1.10 -10.73 -13.61
N VAL A 314 -0.94 -9.49 -13.14
CA VAL A 314 -0.80 -8.31 -13.99
C VAL A 314 0.69 -7.96 -14.09
N ILE A 315 1.21 -7.94 -15.31
CA ILE A 315 2.61 -7.61 -15.61
C ILE A 315 2.62 -6.33 -16.43
N VAL A 316 3.35 -5.33 -15.95
CA VAL A 316 3.62 -4.11 -16.72
C VAL A 316 5.13 -3.93 -16.80
N THR A 317 5.63 -3.72 -18.01
CA THR A 317 7.05 -3.42 -18.28
C THR A 317 7.18 -2.07 -18.98
N LEU A 318 7.98 -1.17 -18.40
CA LEU A 318 8.45 0.05 -19.04
C LEU A 318 9.71 -0.25 -19.85
N LEU A 319 9.71 0.14 -21.12
CA LEU A 319 10.86 0.09 -22.02
C LEU A 319 11.16 1.50 -22.57
N PRO A 320 12.37 1.71 -23.10
CA PRO A 320 12.70 2.90 -23.87
C PRO A 320 11.75 3.16 -25.04
N ALA A 321 11.54 4.43 -25.36
CA ALA A 321 10.65 4.86 -26.44
C ALA A 321 11.15 4.38 -27.82
N GLU A 322 12.47 4.41 -28.04
CA GLU A 322 13.09 3.86 -29.24
C GLU A 322 13.43 2.37 -29.06
N THR A 323 13.26 1.59 -30.13
CA THR A 323 13.62 0.17 -30.09
C THR A 323 15.15 0.06 -30.16
N ILE A 324 15.77 -0.36 -29.06
CA ILE A 324 17.20 -0.67 -29.04
C ILE A 324 17.40 -1.92 -29.93
N GLY A 325 18.00 -1.71 -31.10
CA GLY A 325 18.32 -2.81 -32.02
C GLY A 325 19.34 -3.76 -31.40
N ARG A 326 19.12 -5.07 -31.53
CA ARG A 326 20.19 -6.05 -31.38
C ARG A 326 21.09 -5.92 -32.62
N GLN A 327 22.32 -5.41 -32.45
CA GLN A 327 23.39 -5.65 -33.41
C GLN A 327 23.88 -7.09 -33.28
#